data_AF-A0A8K0CUC4-F1
#
_entry.id   AF-A0A8K0CUC4-F1
#
_cell.length_a   1.000
_cell.length_b   1.000
_cell.length_c   1.000
_cell.angle_alpha   90.00
_cell.angle_beta   90.00
_cell.angle_gamma   90.00
#
_symmetry.space_group_name_H-M   'P 1'
#
loop_
_entity.id
_entity.type
_entity.pdbx_description
1 polymer ?
#
loop_
_entity_poly.entity_id
_entity_poly.type
_entity_poly.pdbx_seq_one_letter_code
_entity_poly.pdbx_strand_id
1 'polypeptide(L)'
;GYRYRFRIINAEFLNCPIEVSVDNHTITVISSDGNNFSPVKADSVVTYAGERFDFVLNADQPIGLYWMRFRGLMDCDERFKSAHQASVLQYQGASNTDYPEGDLDYEQARKEGL
;
A
#
# COMPACT_ATOMS: atom_id res chain seq x y z
N GLY A 1 -7.23 -9.70 -14.90
CA GLY A 1 -8.50 -8.97 -14.79
C GLY A 1 -8.34 -7.53 -15.29
N TYR A 2 -8.99 -6.57 -14.63
CA TYR A 2 -8.86 -5.14 -14.91
C TYR A 2 -7.57 -4.54 -14.31
N ARG A 3 -7.25 -3.31 -14.73
CA ARG A 3 -6.12 -2.53 -14.19
C ARG A 3 -6.64 -1.23 -13.61
N TYR A 4 -6.18 -0.89 -12.41
CA TYR A 4 -6.65 0.26 -11.66
C TYR A 4 -5.48 1.19 -11.36
N ARG A 5 -5.63 2.48 -11.68
CA ARG A 5 -4.66 3.51 -11.30
C ARG A 5 -5.08 4.12 -9.97
N PHE A 6 -4.29 3.85 -8.94
CA PHE A 6 -4.41 4.49 -7.63
C PHE A 6 -3.60 5.78 -7.63
N ARG A 7 -4.09 6.77 -6.88
CA ARG A 7 -3.44 8.07 -6.64
C ARG A 7 -3.35 8.26 -5.14
N ILE A 8 -2.20 7.97 -4.55
CA ILE A 8 -1.95 8.16 -3.13
C ILE A 8 -1.60 9.62 -2.89
N ILE A 9 -2.19 10.21 -1.85
CA ILE A 9 -1.81 11.51 -1.31
C ILE A 9 -1.43 11.26 0.15
N ASN A 10 -0.16 11.48 0.51
CA ASN A 10 0.22 11.46 1.90
C ASN A 10 -0.07 12.84 2.52
N ALA A 11 -1.19 12.93 3.24
CA ALA A 11 -1.67 14.15 3.88
C ALA A 11 -1.36 14.21 5.38
N GLU A 12 -0.39 13.45 5.86
CA GLU A 12 0.06 13.51 7.25
C GLU A 12 0.82 14.81 7.56
N PHE A 13 1.11 15.02 8.85
CA PHE A 13 1.84 16.19 9.33
C PHE A 13 3.11 15.85 10.13
N LEU A 14 3.38 14.57 10.33
CA LEU A 14 4.52 14.07 11.12
C LEU A 14 5.67 13.66 10.20
N ASN A 15 6.88 13.55 10.77
CA ASN A 15 8.04 12.98 10.09
C ASN A 15 7.97 11.44 10.05
N CYS A 16 6.91 10.92 9.43
CA CYS A 16 6.45 9.54 9.55
C CYS A 16 6.27 8.92 8.16
N PRO A 17 7.34 8.56 7.43
CA PRO A 17 7.16 8.05 6.07
C PRO A 17 6.27 6.81 6.07
N ILE A 18 5.31 6.76 5.15
CA ILE A 18 4.33 5.67 5.08
C ILE A 18 4.69 4.77 3.93
N GLU A 19 4.96 3.50 4.24
CA GLU A 19 5.06 2.41 3.29
C GLU A 19 3.66 1.89 2.95
N VAL A 20 3.30 1.94 1.67
CA VAL A 20 2.03 1.43 1.15
C VAL A 20 2.28 0.17 0.33
N SER A 21 1.57 -0.90 0.66
CA SER A 21 1.63 -2.17 -0.07
C SER A 21 0.26 -2.83 -0.18
N VAL A 22 0.10 -3.78 -1.11
CA VAL A 22 -1.11 -4.59 -1.23
C VAL A 22 -0.72 -6.06 -1.20
N ASP A 23 -1.32 -6.83 -0.30
CA ASP A 23 -1.00 -8.24 -0.12
C ASP A 23 -1.25 -9.02 -1.41
N ASN A 24 -0.28 -9.87 -1.78
CA ASN A 24 -0.24 -10.67 -3.01
C ASN A 24 -0.27 -9.86 -4.33
N HIS A 25 -0.01 -8.55 -4.30
CA HIS A 25 0.03 -7.74 -5.52
C HIS A 25 1.35 -6.97 -5.62
N THR A 26 2.06 -7.16 -6.73
CA THR A 26 3.08 -6.20 -7.18
C THR A 26 2.40 -4.99 -7.81
N ILE A 27 2.83 -3.79 -7.42
CA ILE A 27 2.34 -2.53 -7.97
C ILE A 27 3.29 -2.00 -9.03
N THR A 28 2.78 -1.21 -9.97
CA THR A 28 3.60 -0.51 -10.97
C THR A 28 3.50 0.99 -10.76
N VAL A 29 4.51 1.60 -10.15
CA VAL A 29 4.55 3.05 -9.90
C VAL A 29 4.89 3.77 -11.20
N ILE A 30 4.14 4.84 -11.52
CA ILE A 30 4.20 5.50 -12.83
C ILE A 30 4.37 7.02 -12.76
N SER A 31 4.13 7.62 -11.60
CA SER A 31 4.22 9.07 -11.41
C SER A 31 4.50 9.41 -9.96
N SER A 32 5.25 10.49 -9.75
CA SER A 32 5.50 11.12 -8.45
C SER A 32 5.21 12.61 -8.60
N ASP A 33 4.44 13.18 -7.69
CA ASP A 33 4.16 14.61 -7.58
C ASP A 33 3.59 15.28 -8.84
N GLY A 34 2.89 14.51 -9.67
CA GLY A 34 2.30 14.94 -10.93
C GLY A 34 3.23 14.82 -12.14
N ASN A 35 4.47 14.37 -11.95
CA ASN A 35 5.42 14.07 -13.01
C ASN A 35 5.46 12.57 -13.29
N ASN A 36 5.17 12.20 -14.53
CA ASN A 36 5.28 10.82 -14.97
C ASN A 36 6.76 10.42 -15.13
N PHE A 37 7.06 9.17 -14.84
CA PHE A 37 8.38 8.57 -15.05
C PHE A 37 8.27 7.17 -15.66
N SER A 38 9.40 6.56 -16.01
CA SER A 38 9.42 5.21 -16.57
C SER A 38 8.84 4.21 -15.56
N PRO A 39 7.79 3.43 -15.90
CA PRO A 39 7.13 2.56 -14.93
C PRO A 39 8.09 1.64 -14.18
N VAL A 40 7.95 1.61 -12.85
CA VAL A 40 8.76 0.75 -11.96
C VAL A 40 7.84 -0.23 -11.26
N LYS A 41 8.15 -1.53 -11.36
CA LYS A 41 7.47 -2.56 -10.58
C LYS A 41 8.07 -2.60 -9.19
N ALA A 42 7.24 -2.64 -8.15
CA ALA A 42 7.67 -2.71 -6.77
C ALA A 42 6.60 -3.41 -5.93
N ASP A 43 6.98 -3.92 -4.75
CA ASP A 43 6.04 -4.53 -3.80
C ASP A 43 5.42 -3.51 -2.84
N SER A 44 6.10 -2.37 -2.66
CA SER A 44 5.60 -1.24 -1.88
C SER A 44 6.06 0.10 -2.47
N VAL A 45 5.44 1.18 -2.01
CA VAL A 45 5.89 2.55 -2.25
C VAL A 45 5.95 3.30 -0.93
N VAL A 46 7.08 3.95 -0.67
CA VAL A 46 7.25 4.82 0.51
C VAL A 46 6.93 6.26 0.09
N THR A 47 6.15 6.96 0.90
CA THR A 47 5.74 8.35 0.67
C THR A 47 5.92 9.18 1.93
N TYR A 48 6.40 10.41 1.77
CA TYR A 48 6.53 11.41 2.82
C TYR A 48 5.34 12.37 2.83
N ALA A 49 5.13 13.05 3.96
CA ALA A 49 4.15 14.11 4.10
C ALA A 49 4.21 15.13 2.93
N GLY A 50 3.09 15.28 2.23
CA GLY A 50 2.94 16.17 1.08
C GLY A 50 3.19 15.52 -0.29
N GLU A 51 3.79 14.34 -0.35
CA GLU A 51 4.06 13.65 -1.61
C GLU A 51 2.82 12.93 -2.16
N ARG A 52 2.80 12.78 -3.49
CA ARG A 52 1.79 12.03 -4.23
C ARG A 52 2.45 11.00 -5.12
N PHE A 53 1.93 9.78 -5.10
CA PHE A 53 2.36 8.72 -6.01
C PHE A 53 1.17 8.13 -6.74
N ASP A 54 1.35 7.87 -8.03
CA ASP A 54 0.39 7.08 -8.79
C ASP A 54 1.00 5.71 -9.08
N PHE A 55 0.25 4.66 -8.78
CA PHE A 55 0.61 3.30 -9.15
C PHE A 55 -0.56 2.59 -9.83
N VAL A 56 -0.23 1.63 -10.68
CA VAL A 56 -1.18 0.74 -11.31
C VAL A 56 -1.16 -0.60 -10.58
N LEU A 57 -2.34 -1.06 -10.17
CA LEU A 57 -2.57 -2.40 -9.66
C LEU A 57 -3.30 -3.22 -10.72
N ASN A 58 -2.77 -4.41 -11.00
CA ASN A 58 -3.44 -5.38 -11.86
C ASN A 58 -4.29 -6.30 -10.96
N ALA A 59 -5.59 -6.40 -11.24
CA ALA A 59 -6.45 -7.35 -10.55
C ALA A 59 -6.30 -8.73 -11.20
N ASP A 60 -5.21 -9.41 -10.87
CA ASP A 60 -4.80 -10.71 -11.43
C ASP A 60 -4.69 -11.83 -10.39
N GLN A 61 -5.02 -11.55 -9.13
CA GLN A 61 -5.11 -12.55 -8.07
C GLN A 61 -6.48 -13.26 -8.08
N PRO A 62 -6.61 -14.43 -7.40
CA PRO A 62 -7.90 -15.09 -7.21
C PRO A 62 -8.98 -14.17 -6.62
N ILE A 63 -10.26 -14.50 -6.82
CA ILE A 63 -11.35 -13.73 -6.22
C ILE A 63 -11.26 -13.88 -4.70
N GLY A 64 -11.02 -12.77 -4.00
CA GLY A 64 -10.85 -12.75 -2.56
C GLY A 64 -10.77 -11.34 -1.98
N LEU A 65 -10.39 -11.29 -0.71
CA LEU A 65 -10.14 -10.08 0.06
C LEU A 65 -8.64 -9.99 0.31
N TYR A 66 -8.05 -8.81 0.14
CA TYR A 66 -6.62 -8.56 0.33
C TYR A 66 -6.41 -7.33 1.20
N TRP A 67 -5.45 -7.38 2.12
CA TRP A 67 -5.07 -6.19 2.88
C TRP A 67 -4.28 -5.24 1.98
N MET A 68 -4.69 -3.97 1.98
CA MET A 68 -3.82 -2.85 1.61
C MET A 68 -3.29 -2.26 2.90
N ARG A 69 -1.97 -2.32 3.08
CA ARG A 69 -1.27 -2.01 4.32
C ARG A 69 -0.60 -0.65 4.24
N PHE A 70 -0.63 0.07 5.36
CA PHE A 70 0.03 1.35 5.57
C PHE A 70 0.90 1.22 6.81
N ARG A 71 2.22 1.18 6.63
CA ARG A 71 3.19 0.98 7.70
C ARG A 71 4.03 2.24 7.87
N GLY A 72 4.07 2.77 9.08
CA GLY A 72 4.92 3.90 9.43
C GLY A 72 6.38 3.51 9.54
N LEU A 73 7.26 4.37 9.07
CA LEU A 73 8.72 4.21 9.16
C LEU A 73 9.31 5.32 10.04
N MET A 74 10.60 5.21 10.36
CA MET A 74 11.35 6.24 11.11
C MET A 74 10.69 6.60 12.45
N ASP A 75 10.15 7.82 12.62
CA ASP A 75 9.55 8.27 13.89
C ASP A 75 8.23 7.54 14.21
N CYS A 76 7.79 6.66 13.31
CA CYS A 76 6.63 5.81 13.44
C CYS A 76 6.94 4.31 13.48
N ASP A 77 8.22 3.93 13.52
CA ASP A 77 8.60 2.53 13.55
C ASP A 77 8.51 1.88 14.94
N GLU A 78 9.00 0.64 15.02
CA GLU A 78 9.06 -0.21 16.22
C GLU A 78 9.77 0.43 17.42
N ARG A 79 10.63 1.43 17.20
CA ARG A 79 11.29 2.17 18.28
C ARG A 79 10.33 3.12 19.00
N PHE A 80 9.16 3.39 18.40
CA PHE A 80 8.15 4.32 18.90
C PHE A 80 6.77 3.68 19.03
N LYS A 81 5.83 4.06 18.15
CA LYS A 81 4.42 3.68 18.23
C LYS A 81 4.08 2.47 17.37
N SER A 82 5.01 1.97 16.56
CA SER A 82 4.74 0.90 15.59
C SER A 82 3.48 1.24 14.79
N ALA A 83 3.42 2.46 14.24
CA ALA A 83 2.21 2.97 13.62
C ALA A 83 1.90 2.16 12.36
N HIS A 84 0.72 1.56 12.32
CA HIS A 84 0.24 0.80 11.17
C HIS A 84 -1.26 0.97 11.04
N GLN A 85 -1.74 0.85 9.81
CA GLN A 85 -3.16 0.80 9.48
C GLN A 85 -3.36 -0.09 8.26
N ALA A 86 -4.59 -0.54 8.03
CA ALA A 86 -4.94 -1.27 6.83
C ALA A 86 -6.30 -0.88 6.26
N SER A 87 -6.51 -1.28 5.02
CA SER A 87 -7.80 -1.23 4.32
C SER A 87 -8.00 -2.50 3.51
N VAL A 88 -9.22 -2.77 3.06
CA VAL A 88 -9.56 -3.99 2.33
C VAL A 88 -9.67 -3.70 0.83
N LEU A 89 -8.86 -4.39 0.03
CA LEU A 89 -9.06 -4.53 -1.41
C LEU A 89 -9.94 -5.75 -1.66
N GLN A 90 -11.17 -5.52 -2.09
CA GLN A 90 -12.15 -6.56 -2.35
C GLN A 90 -12.34 -6.80 -3.85
N TYR A 91 -12.17 -8.04 -4.28
CA TYR A 91 -12.53 -8.46 -5.63
C TYR A 91 -14.06 -8.61 -5.75
N GLN A 92 -14.61 -8.24 -6.91
CA GLN A 92 -16.02 -8.46 -7.20
C GLN A 92 -16.35 -9.95 -7.13
N GLY A 93 -17.35 -10.31 -6.32
CA GLY A 93 -17.76 -11.70 -6.07
C GLY A 93 -17.17 -12.34 -4.82
N ALA A 94 -16.26 -11.64 -4.10
CA ALA A 94 -15.82 -12.07 -2.77
C ALA A 94 -16.90 -11.78 -1.71
N SER A 95 -16.88 -12.52 -0.59
CA SER A 95 -17.80 -12.34 0.56
C SER A 95 -17.75 -10.90 1.09
N ASN A 96 -18.91 -10.24 1.22
CA ASN A 96 -19.02 -8.86 1.70
C ASN A 96 -18.96 -8.73 3.23
N THR A 97 -18.91 -9.84 3.97
CA THR A 97 -19.07 -9.84 5.44
C THR A 97 -17.78 -10.11 6.20
N ASP A 98 -16.69 -10.40 5.50
CA ASP A 98 -15.44 -10.86 6.11
C ASP A 98 -14.29 -9.88 5.87
N TYR A 99 -13.18 -10.11 6.57
CA TYR A 99 -11.90 -9.43 6.38
C TYR A 99 -10.91 -10.37 5.69
N PRO A 100 -9.88 -9.85 5.00
CA PRO A 100 -8.77 -10.67 4.52
C PRO A 100 -8.14 -11.50 5.63
N GLU A 101 -7.66 -12.70 5.29
CA GLU A 101 -6.89 -13.54 6.20
C GLU A 101 -5.53 -12.90 6.55
N GLY A 102 -5.00 -13.21 7.73
CA GLY A 102 -3.73 -12.69 8.24
C GLY A 102 -3.88 -11.51 9.19
N ASP A 103 -2.99 -11.42 10.18
CA ASP A 103 -3.09 -10.42 11.23
C ASP A 103 -2.68 -9.02 10.74
N LEU A 104 -3.30 -8.02 11.37
CA LEU A 104 -2.90 -6.63 11.28
C LEU A 104 -1.92 -6.34 12.40
N ASP A 105 -0.64 -6.62 12.16
CA ASP A 105 0.43 -6.16 13.03
C ASP A 105 1.52 -5.42 12.23
N TYR A 106 2.30 -4.62 12.95
CA TYR A 106 3.35 -3.78 12.38
C TYR A 106 4.47 -4.59 11.71
N GLU A 107 4.79 -5.77 12.25
CA GLU A 107 5.87 -6.63 11.76
C GLU A 107 5.47 -7.35 10.46
N GLN A 108 4.24 -7.85 10.39
CA GLN A 108 3.66 -8.49 9.21
C GLN A 108 3.43 -7.49 8.07
N ALA A 109 3.30 -6.21 8.39
CA ALA A 109 3.24 -5.15 7.38
C ALA A 109 4.61 -4.82 6.75
N ARG A 110 5.71 -5.34 7.29
CA ARG A 110 7.06 -5.12 6.73
C ARG A 110 7.16 -5.71 5.33
N LYS A 111 7.63 -4.91 4.39
CA LYS A 111 8.15 -5.41 3.12
C LYS A 111 9.67 -5.19 3.10
N GLU A 112 10.39 -6.06 2.40
CA GLU A 112 11.82 -5.86 2.18
C GLU A 112 12.10 -4.81 1.08
N GLY A 113 11.04 -4.24 0.50
CA GLY A 113 11.10 -3.32 -0.64
C GLY A 113 11.30 -4.07 -1.95
N LEU A 114 11.64 -3.33 -3.01
CA LEU A 114 12.43 -3.93 -4.10
C LEU A 114 13.77 -4.42 -3.55
#